data_AF-A0A2C9LDV2-F1
#
_entry.id   AF-A0A2C9LDV2-F1
#
_cell.length_a   1.000
_cell.length_b   1.000
_cell.length_c   1.000
_cell.angle_alpha   90.00
_cell.angle_beta   90.00
_cell.angle_gamma   90.00
#
_symmetry.space_group_name_H-M   'P 1'
#
loop_
_entity.id
_entity.type
_entity.pdbx_description
1 polymer ?
#
loop_
_entity_poly.entity_id
_entity_poly.type
_entity_poly.pdbx_seq_one_letter_code
_entity_poly.pdbx_strand_id
1 'polypeptide(L)'
;MQHLVVSMNSSEKLERFTKYCKSLCDKLSESNEGWAIIVCLFCTIQDLDEEISARLTDVQRIILNWFKMQDISSSKLWLLDVKLLVQASCDNADFFLMYLQILLLWADTFTPVIDKGSNFTWRSSSGHTTDSLTEHFRMLFLALSPSYEERKCKALDAVVDKVTSTDFTVWHVLAQSLVNSLRDL
;
A
#
# COMPACT_ATOMS: atom_id res chain seq x y z
N MET A 1 -8.95 -4.18 21.45
CA MET A 1 -9.84 -4.84 20.46
C MET A 1 -10.33 -6.19 20.93
N GLN A 2 -9.46 -7.11 21.40
CA GLN A 2 -9.82 -8.47 21.82
C GLN A 2 -11.10 -8.56 22.68
N HIS A 3 -11.23 -7.76 23.75
CA HIS A 3 -12.44 -7.75 24.59
C HIS A 3 -13.74 -7.42 23.84
N LEU A 4 -13.68 -6.52 22.85
CA LEU A 4 -14.82 -6.17 22.01
C LEU A 4 -15.21 -7.36 21.13
N VAL A 5 -14.23 -8.05 20.55
CA VAL A 5 -14.43 -9.22 19.68
C VAL A 5 -14.98 -10.42 20.45
N VAL A 6 -14.45 -10.68 21.63
CA VAL A 6 -14.94 -11.72 22.55
C VAL A 6 -16.40 -11.46 22.97
N SER A 7 -16.83 -10.19 23.02
CA SER A 7 -18.22 -9.83 23.32
C SER A 7 -19.19 -9.94 22.13
N MET A 8 -18.68 -10.12 20.90
CA MET A 8 -19.43 -10.21 19.64
C MET A 8 -19.79 -11.66 19.28
N ASN A 9 -20.38 -12.42 20.22
CA ASN A 9 -20.72 -13.84 20.02
C ASN A 9 -21.99 -14.09 19.19
N SER A 10 -22.70 -13.06 18.72
CA SER A 10 -23.85 -13.21 17.82
C SER A 10 -23.58 -12.58 16.46
N SER A 11 -24.12 -13.21 15.41
CA SER A 11 -24.03 -12.72 14.03
C SER A 11 -24.55 -11.29 13.88
N GLU A 12 -25.63 -10.94 14.57
CA GLU A 12 -26.22 -9.61 14.55
C GLU A 12 -25.26 -8.54 15.11
N LYS A 13 -24.51 -8.84 16.18
CA LYS A 13 -23.52 -7.92 16.76
C LYS A 13 -22.34 -7.73 15.81
N LEU A 14 -21.90 -8.80 15.16
CA LEU A 14 -20.83 -8.75 14.15
C LEU A 14 -21.25 -7.91 12.94
N GLU A 15 -22.50 -8.04 12.46
CA GLU A 15 -23.02 -7.24 11.35
C GLU A 15 -23.10 -5.75 11.72
N ARG A 16 -23.56 -5.41 12.93
CA ARG A 16 -23.57 -4.03 13.42
C ARG A 16 -22.17 -3.46 13.54
N PHE A 17 -21.22 -4.21 14.07
CA PHE A 17 -19.83 -3.80 14.17
C PHE A 17 -19.21 -3.58 12.78
N THR A 18 -19.52 -4.46 11.85
CA THR A 18 -19.11 -4.35 10.46
C THR A 18 -19.60 -3.05 9.81
N LYS A 19 -20.89 -2.72 9.97
CA LYS A 19 -21.47 -1.44 9.51
C LYS A 19 -20.80 -0.25 10.18
N TYR A 20 -20.48 -0.37 11.47
CA TYR A 20 -19.76 0.66 12.22
C TYR A 20 -18.34 0.88 11.67
N CYS A 21 -17.57 -0.17 11.39
CA CYS A 21 -16.22 -0.05 10.81
C CYS A 21 -16.23 0.68 9.47
N LYS A 22 -17.20 0.38 8.60
CA LYS A 22 -17.35 1.11 7.32
C LYS A 22 -17.59 2.60 7.56
N SER A 23 -18.55 2.95 8.42
CA SER A 23 -18.84 4.36 8.75
C SER A 23 -17.65 5.07 9.41
N LEU A 24 -16.87 4.34 10.21
CA LEU A 24 -15.65 4.86 10.82
C LEU A 24 -14.59 5.17 9.75
N CYS A 25 -14.40 4.29 8.76
CA CYS A 25 -13.47 4.54 7.66
C CYS A 25 -13.88 5.80 6.89
N ASP A 26 -15.16 5.95 6.55
CA ASP A 26 -15.67 7.13 5.85
C ASP A 26 -15.34 8.42 6.62
N LYS A 27 -15.61 8.46 7.94
CA LYS A 27 -15.35 9.62 8.79
C LYS A 27 -13.85 9.91 8.98
N LEU A 28 -13.04 8.88 9.21
CA LEU A 28 -11.60 9.05 9.41
C LEU A 28 -10.92 9.51 8.12
N SER A 29 -11.43 9.12 6.96
CA SER A 29 -10.81 9.42 5.67
C SER A 29 -10.71 10.91 5.31
N GLU A 30 -11.39 11.77 6.07
CA GLU A 30 -11.36 13.23 5.93
C GLU A 30 -9.97 13.84 6.21
N SER A 31 -9.12 13.16 7.00
CA SER A 31 -7.75 13.61 7.32
C SER A 31 -6.69 12.58 6.98
N ASN A 32 -5.44 13.02 6.75
CA ASN A 32 -4.31 12.11 6.51
C ASN A 32 -4.03 11.20 7.72
N GLU A 33 -4.17 11.73 8.93
CA GLU A 33 -4.05 10.95 10.17
C GLU A 33 -5.08 9.83 10.23
N GLY A 34 -6.31 10.09 9.78
CA GLY A 34 -7.34 9.06 9.75
C GLY A 34 -7.03 7.95 8.76
N TRP A 35 -6.39 8.23 7.63
CA TRP A 35 -5.89 7.19 6.72
C TRP A 35 -4.83 6.30 7.38
N ALA A 36 -3.89 6.89 8.12
CA ALA A 36 -2.92 6.13 8.90
C ALA A 36 -3.61 5.22 9.93
N ILE A 37 -4.62 5.73 10.64
CA ILE A 37 -5.41 4.96 11.61
C ILE A 37 -6.12 3.78 10.94
N ILE A 38 -6.68 3.96 9.74
CA ILE A 38 -7.37 2.86 9.02
C ILE A 38 -6.37 1.76 8.63
N VAL A 39 -5.18 2.11 8.13
CA VAL A 39 -4.14 1.09 7.82
C VAL A 39 -3.64 0.42 9.10
N CYS A 40 -3.42 1.17 10.18
CA CYS A 40 -3.07 0.60 11.49
C CYS A 40 -4.14 -0.38 11.99
N LEU A 41 -5.43 -0.04 11.86
CA LEU A 41 -6.53 -0.92 12.22
C LEU A 41 -6.49 -2.21 11.39
N PHE A 42 -6.22 -2.10 10.09
CA PHE A 42 -6.09 -3.25 9.20
C PHE A 42 -4.96 -4.19 9.63
N CYS A 43 -3.76 -3.66 9.91
CA CYS A 43 -2.63 -4.45 10.41
C CYS A 43 -2.93 -5.07 11.78
N THR A 44 -3.46 -4.28 12.71
CA THR A 44 -3.73 -4.74 14.09
C THR A 44 -4.67 -5.94 14.12
N ILE A 45 -5.63 -6.04 13.20
CA ILE A 45 -6.54 -7.21 13.15
C ILE A 45 -5.76 -8.50 12.82
N GLN A 46 -4.69 -8.42 12.03
CA GLN A 46 -3.86 -9.58 11.69
C GLN A 46 -2.97 -10.05 12.84
N ASP A 47 -2.52 -9.12 13.67
CA ASP A 47 -1.68 -9.41 14.83
C ASP A 47 -2.47 -9.99 16.02
N LEU A 48 -3.80 -10.16 15.89
CA LEU A 48 -4.63 -10.79 16.92
C LEU A 48 -4.51 -12.32 16.88
N ASP A 49 -4.81 -12.96 18.00
CA ASP A 49 -4.91 -14.43 18.10
C ASP A 49 -5.74 -15.02 16.95
N GLU A 50 -5.35 -16.16 16.40
CA GLU A 50 -5.96 -16.76 15.19
C GLU A 50 -7.49 -16.87 15.27
N GLU A 51 -8.03 -17.27 16.43
CA GLU A 51 -9.48 -17.39 16.65
C GLU A 51 -10.19 -16.02 16.54
N ILE A 52 -9.55 -14.96 17.04
CA ILE A 52 -10.07 -13.60 17.01
C ILE A 52 -9.93 -13.01 15.61
N SER A 53 -8.78 -13.24 14.96
CA SER A 53 -8.49 -12.81 13.59
C SER A 53 -9.48 -13.43 12.60
N ALA A 54 -9.76 -14.73 12.70
CA ALA A 54 -10.74 -15.44 11.87
C ALA A 54 -12.16 -14.85 11.98
N ARG A 55 -12.54 -14.37 13.17
CA ARG A 55 -13.85 -13.73 13.39
C ARG A 55 -13.92 -12.32 12.83
N LEU A 56 -12.78 -11.70 12.53
CA LEU A 56 -12.67 -10.34 12.02
C LEU A 56 -12.23 -10.28 10.55
N THR A 57 -12.05 -11.42 9.88
CA THR A 57 -11.72 -11.48 8.45
C THR A 57 -12.75 -10.71 7.60
N ASP A 58 -14.03 -10.73 7.97
CA ASP A 58 -15.06 -9.93 7.31
C ASP A 58 -14.85 -8.42 7.47
N VAL A 59 -14.38 -7.98 8.64
CA VAL A 59 -14.06 -6.57 8.91
C VAL A 59 -12.86 -6.14 8.08
N GLN A 60 -11.80 -6.96 8.02
CA GLN A 60 -10.64 -6.70 7.17
C GLN A 60 -11.02 -6.61 5.70
N ARG A 61 -11.82 -7.55 5.21
CA ARG A 61 -12.32 -7.55 3.84
C ARG A 61 -13.08 -6.27 3.52
N ILE A 62 -13.82 -5.73 4.48
CA ILE A 62 -14.59 -4.49 4.31
C ILE A 62 -13.69 -3.26 4.32
N ILE A 63 -12.70 -3.20 5.20
CA ILE A 63 -11.69 -2.13 5.20
C ILE A 63 -10.91 -2.15 3.87
N LEU A 64 -10.52 -3.33 3.40
CA LEU A 64 -9.83 -3.51 2.13
C LEU A 64 -10.72 -3.12 0.92
N ASN A 65 -11.97 -3.57 0.89
CA ASN A 65 -12.91 -3.16 -0.15
C ASN A 65 -13.18 -1.65 -0.09
N TRP A 66 -13.21 -1.08 1.11
CA TRP A 66 -13.31 0.36 1.29
C TRP A 66 -12.11 1.08 0.65
N PHE A 67 -10.88 0.62 0.89
CA PHE A 67 -9.69 1.17 0.21
C PHE A 67 -9.80 1.07 -1.32
N LYS A 68 -10.25 -0.07 -1.86
CA LYS A 68 -10.45 -0.27 -3.31
C LYS A 68 -11.53 0.62 -3.92
N MET A 69 -12.51 1.05 -3.13
CA MET A 69 -13.55 2.00 -3.56
C MET A 69 -13.10 3.46 -3.48
N GLN A 70 -12.05 3.76 -2.70
CA GLN A 70 -11.43 5.07 -2.77
C GLN A 70 -10.71 5.21 -4.10
N ASP A 71 -10.52 6.44 -4.56
CA ASP A 71 -9.70 6.70 -5.75
C ASP A 71 -8.33 6.07 -5.53
N ILE A 72 -8.04 5.00 -6.29
CA ILE A 72 -6.84 4.16 -6.14
C ILE A 72 -5.58 5.00 -6.48
N SER A 73 -5.72 6.14 -7.15
CA SER A 73 -4.62 7.09 -7.33
C SER A 73 -4.34 7.97 -6.11
N SER A 74 -5.13 7.85 -5.03
CA SER A 74 -5.16 8.78 -3.91
C SER A 74 -3.77 9.09 -3.37
N SER A 75 -3.38 10.35 -3.53
CA SER A 75 -2.16 10.94 -2.96
C SER A 75 -2.10 10.82 -1.43
N LYS A 76 -3.22 10.48 -0.76
CA LYS A 76 -3.25 10.29 0.70
C LYS A 76 -2.40 9.10 1.14
N LEU A 77 -2.35 8.01 0.37
CA LEU A 77 -1.48 6.87 0.71
C LEU A 77 0.00 7.22 0.57
N TRP A 78 0.34 8.17 -0.31
CA TRP A 78 1.72 8.66 -0.45
C TRP A 78 2.23 9.32 0.82
N LEU A 79 1.33 9.94 1.59
CA LEU A 79 1.65 10.69 2.81
C LEU A 79 1.76 9.81 4.05
N LEU A 80 1.46 8.51 3.93
CA LEU A 80 1.56 7.57 5.05
C LEU A 80 2.98 7.05 5.21
N ASP A 81 3.30 6.57 6.43
CA ASP A 81 4.55 5.87 6.68
C ASP A 81 4.63 4.61 5.80
N VAL A 82 5.65 4.56 4.94
CA VAL A 82 5.93 3.43 4.05
C VAL A 82 5.98 2.11 4.82
N LYS A 83 6.54 2.10 6.03
CA LYS A 83 6.66 0.88 6.85
C LYS A 83 5.30 0.29 7.17
N LEU A 84 4.30 1.13 7.41
CA LEU A 84 2.95 0.69 7.74
C LEU A 84 2.26 0.06 6.53
N LEU A 85 2.42 0.65 5.35
CA LEU A 85 1.88 0.12 4.09
C LEU A 85 2.55 -1.20 3.70
N VAL A 86 3.86 -1.29 3.92
CA VAL A 86 4.64 -2.50 3.66
C VAL A 86 4.25 -3.61 4.63
N GLN A 87 4.07 -3.32 5.92
CA GLN A 87 3.56 -4.28 6.90
C GLN A 87 2.21 -4.86 6.45
N ALA A 88 1.24 -3.99 6.12
CA ALA A 88 -0.07 -4.42 5.61
C ALA A 88 0.03 -5.32 4.36
N SER A 89 1.03 -5.05 3.50
CA SER A 89 1.30 -5.82 2.28
C SER A 89 1.97 -7.17 2.55
N CYS A 90 2.82 -7.26 3.57
CA CYS A 90 3.37 -8.54 4.03
C CYS A 90 2.27 -9.41 4.63
N ASP A 91 1.39 -8.82 5.42
CA ASP A 91 0.40 -9.56 6.17
C ASP A 91 -0.79 -9.98 5.27
N ASN A 92 -1.22 -9.14 4.33
CA ASN A 92 -2.34 -9.43 3.44
C ASN A 92 -1.98 -9.47 1.95
N ALA A 93 -2.28 -10.59 1.27
CA ALA A 93 -2.06 -10.72 -0.17
C ALA A 93 -2.91 -9.73 -1.00
N ASP A 94 -4.17 -9.50 -0.65
CA ASP A 94 -5.02 -8.60 -1.42
C ASP A 94 -4.64 -7.13 -1.21
N PHE A 95 -4.20 -6.76 0.00
CA PHE A 95 -3.65 -5.43 0.25
C PHE A 95 -2.38 -5.23 -0.56
N PHE A 96 -1.48 -6.23 -0.60
CA PHE A 96 -0.29 -6.18 -1.44
C PHE A 96 -0.63 -5.92 -2.92
N LEU A 97 -1.61 -6.64 -3.47
CA LEU A 97 -2.01 -6.46 -4.87
C LEU A 97 -2.55 -5.05 -5.14
N MET A 98 -3.41 -4.56 -4.24
CA MET A 98 -3.94 -3.20 -4.31
C MET A 98 -2.80 -2.18 -4.23
N TYR A 99 -1.92 -2.31 -3.25
CA TYR A 99 -0.81 -1.38 -3.04
C TYR A 99 0.19 -1.38 -4.19
N LEU A 100 0.55 -2.56 -4.72
CA LEU A 100 1.38 -2.67 -5.92
C LEU A 100 0.72 -1.95 -7.10
N GLN A 101 -0.57 -2.17 -7.33
CA GLN A 101 -1.31 -1.47 -8.40
C GLN A 101 -1.27 0.06 -8.22
N ILE A 102 -1.39 0.55 -6.99
CA ILE A 102 -1.29 1.97 -6.66
C ILE A 102 0.11 2.50 -7.03
N LEU A 103 1.17 1.81 -6.64
CA LEU A 103 2.54 2.19 -6.97
C LEU A 103 2.77 2.23 -8.49
N LEU A 104 2.18 1.29 -9.24
CA LEU A 104 2.23 1.28 -10.70
C LEU A 104 1.52 2.49 -11.30
N LEU A 105 0.31 2.81 -10.84
CA LEU A 105 -0.45 3.97 -11.30
C LEU A 105 0.30 5.27 -10.98
N TRP A 106 0.84 5.38 -9.77
CA TRP A 106 1.64 6.53 -9.35
C TRP A 106 2.82 6.78 -10.26
N ALA A 107 3.61 5.75 -10.55
CA ALA A 107 4.72 5.84 -11.49
C ALA A 107 4.26 6.31 -12.88
N ASP A 108 3.16 5.78 -13.40
CA ASP A 108 2.62 6.17 -14.71
C ASP A 108 2.20 7.66 -14.79
N THR A 109 2.00 8.35 -13.66
CA THR A 109 1.72 9.80 -13.64
C THR A 109 2.97 10.69 -13.74
N PHE A 110 4.18 10.11 -13.67
CA PHE A 110 5.40 10.90 -13.68
C PHE A 110 5.68 11.46 -15.06
N THR A 111 6.03 12.74 -15.09
CA THR A 111 6.45 13.44 -16.29
C THR A 111 7.84 14.01 -16.11
N PRO A 112 8.61 14.15 -17.20
CA PRO A 112 9.93 14.73 -17.14
C PRO A 112 9.84 16.25 -16.92
N VAL A 113 10.63 16.76 -16.00
CA VAL A 113 10.71 18.18 -15.62
C VAL A 113 12.17 18.60 -15.53
N ILE A 114 12.50 19.72 -16.17
CA ILE A 114 13.80 20.37 -16.05
C ILE A 114 13.73 21.37 -14.89
N ASP A 115 14.55 21.16 -13.86
CA ASP A 115 14.61 22.09 -12.72
C ASP A 115 15.38 23.38 -13.06
N LYS A 116 15.37 24.35 -12.14
CA LYS A 116 16.09 25.63 -12.33
C LYS A 116 17.61 25.47 -12.50
N GLY A 117 18.17 24.32 -12.13
CA GLY A 117 19.57 23.95 -12.30
C GLY A 117 19.85 23.25 -13.64
N SER A 118 18.87 23.16 -14.54
CA SER A 118 18.96 22.38 -15.79
C SER A 118 19.12 20.87 -15.58
N ASN A 119 18.77 20.36 -14.39
CA ASN A 119 18.74 18.92 -14.16
C ASN A 119 17.42 18.32 -14.63
N PHE A 120 17.52 17.20 -15.31
CA PHE A 120 16.37 16.41 -15.71
C PHE A 120 15.89 15.57 -14.52
N THR A 121 14.65 15.77 -14.09
CA THR A 121 14.03 15.02 -12.99
C THR A 121 12.65 14.53 -13.41
N TRP A 122 12.19 13.43 -12.84
CA TRP A 122 10.82 12.96 -13.04
C TRP A 122 9.96 13.36 -11.83
N ARG A 123 8.78 13.93 -12.09
CA ARG A 123 7.85 14.37 -11.04
C ARG A 123 6.43 13.92 -11.32
N SER A 124 5.73 13.51 -10.26
CA SER A 124 4.28 13.31 -10.30
C SER A 124 3.54 14.65 -10.45
N SER A 125 2.25 14.59 -10.78
CA SER A 125 1.35 15.76 -10.83
C SER A 125 1.25 16.50 -9.49
N SER A 126 1.45 15.80 -8.37
CA SER A 126 1.47 16.36 -7.01
C SER A 126 2.87 16.84 -6.56
N GLY A 127 3.88 16.75 -7.43
CA GLY A 127 5.22 17.29 -7.19
C GLY A 127 6.18 16.33 -6.47
N HIS A 128 5.78 15.08 -6.18
CA HIS A 128 6.66 14.06 -5.62
C HIS A 128 7.75 13.65 -6.62
N THR A 129 8.96 13.41 -6.10
CA THR A 129 10.12 12.96 -6.88
C THR A 129 10.17 11.43 -6.96
N THR A 130 10.97 10.93 -7.90
CA THR A 130 11.25 9.51 -8.06
C THR A 130 11.83 8.86 -6.82
N ASP A 131 12.53 9.62 -5.96
CA ASP A 131 13.14 9.07 -4.75
C ASP A 131 12.08 8.53 -3.80
N SER A 132 10.99 9.28 -3.61
CA SER A 132 9.89 8.83 -2.75
C SER A 132 9.24 7.54 -3.29
N LEU A 133 8.93 7.50 -4.59
CA LEU A 133 8.39 6.31 -5.24
C LEU A 133 9.36 5.11 -5.16
N THR A 134 10.65 5.37 -5.36
CA THR A 134 11.71 4.36 -5.23
C THR A 134 11.75 3.81 -3.82
N GLU A 135 11.59 4.64 -2.79
CA GLU A 135 11.57 4.19 -1.39
C GLU A 135 10.39 3.25 -1.11
N HIS A 136 9.20 3.54 -1.65
CA HIS A 136 8.05 2.64 -1.52
C HIS A 136 8.34 1.25 -2.11
N PHE A 137 8.87 1.19 -3.34
CA PHE A 137 9.25 -0.08 -3.96
C PHE A 137 10.41 -0.77 -3.24
N ARG A 138 11.44 -0.02 -2.84
CA ARG A 138 12.61 -0.56 -2.13
C ARG A 138 12.18 -1.22 -0.83
N MET A 139 11.42 -0.52 0.01
CA MET A 139 10.93 -1.06 1.28
C MET A 139 10.04 -2.28 1.08
N LEU A 140 9.19 -2.28 0.04
CA LEU A 140 8.38 -3.44 -0.32
C LEU A 140 9.27 -4.64 -0.69
N PHE A 141 10.28 -4.46 -1.55
CA PHE A 141 11.18 -5.55 -1.93
C PHE A 141 12.03 -6.08 -0.78
N LEU A 142 12.41 -5.21 0.17
CA LEU A 142 13.19 -5.61 1.35
C LEU A 142 12.37 -6.37 2.39
N ALA A 143 11.10 -6.01 2.57
CA ALA A 143 10.24 -6.68 3.53
C ALA A 143 9.72 -8.04 3.03
N LEU A 144 9.64 -8.23 1.71
CA LEU A 144 9.29 -9.51 1.10
C LEU A 144 10.50 -10.47 1.17
N SER A 145 10.68 -11.06 2.36
CA SER A 145 11.64 -12.14 2.64
C SER A 145 11.35 -13.39 1.77
N PRO A 146 12.20 -14.44 1.78
CA PRO A 146 11.96 -15.66 1.00
C PRO A 146 10.59 -16.31 1.25
N SER A 147 9.99 -16.07 2.43
CA SER A 147 8.63 -16.53 2.76
C SER A 147 7.54 -15.87 1.90
N TYR A 148 7.87 -14.80 1.18
CA TYR A 148 6.98 -14.05 0.30
C TYR A 148 7.49 -14.02 -1.15
N GLU A 149 8.29 -15.00 -1.56
CA GLU A 149 8.95 -15.03 -2.87
C GLU A 149 7.98 -14.81 -4.04
N GLU A 150 6.78 -15.40 -4.01
CA GLU A 150 5.76 -15.20 -5.04
C GLU A 150 5.38 -13.72 -5.20
N ARG A 151 5.18 -13.00 -4.09
CA ARG A 151 4.84 -11.58 -4.11
C ARG A 151 6.02 -10.74 -4.60
N LYS A 152 7.24 -11.12 -4.19
CA LYS A 152 8.46 -10.46 -4.64
C LYS A 152 8.64 -10.61 -6.15
N CYS A 153 8.51 -11.81 -6.69
CA CYS A 153 8.51 -12.08 -8.13
C CYS A 153 7.45 -11.24 -8.84
N LYS A 154 6.21 -11.24 -8.33
CA LYS A 154 5.12 -10.47 -8.94
C LYS A 154 5.38 -8.96 -9.00
N ALA A 155 5.95 -8.38 -7.95
CA ALA A 155 6.33 -6.97 -7.93
C ALA A 155 7.50 -6.68 -8.90
N LEU A 156 8.48 -7.58 -9.00
CA LEU A 156 9.58 -7.47 -9.96
C LEU A 156 9.09 -7.58 -11.41
N ASP A 157 8.28 -8.59 -11.72
CA ASP A 157 7.70 -8.81 -13.03
C ASP A 157 6.91 -7.59 -13.49
N ALA A 158 6.10 -6.99 -12.61
CA ALA A 158 5.35 -5.78 -12.91
C ALA A 158 6.26 -4.58 -13.28
N VAL A 159 7.41 -4.43 -12.62
CA VAL A 159 8.38 -3.38 -12.96
C VAL A 159 9.10 -3.70 -14.27
N VAL A 160 9.52 -4.95 -14.48
CA VAL A 160 10.19 -5.39 -15.72
C VAL A 160 9.27 -5.23 -16.93
N ASP A 161 8.00 -5.62 -16.82
CA ASP A 161 7.00 -5.45 -17.86
C ASP A 161 6.83 -3.97 -18.24
N LYS A 162 6.84 -3.06 -17.26
CA LYS A 162 6.77 -1.62 -17.51
C LYS A 162 8.02 -1.06 -18.19
N VAL A 163 9.21 -1.51 -17.79
CA VAL A 163 10.47 -1.11 -18.43
C VAL A 163 10.51 -1.60 -19.89
N THR A 164 10.12 -2.85 -20.14
CA THR A 164 10.20 -3.44 -21.49
C THR A 164 9.13 -2.92 -22.45
N SER A 165 7.98 -2.50 -21.95
CA SER A 165 6.85 -2.02 -22.76
C SER A 165 6.87 -0.52 -23.08
N THR A 166 7.79 0.25 -22.50
CA THR A 166 7.79 1.72 -22.64
C THR A 166 9.14 2.27 -23.07
N ASP A 167 9.18 3.17 -24.05
CA ASP A 167 10.44 3.83 -24.44
C ASP A 167 10.73 5.03 -23.52
N PHE A 168 11.87 4.99 -22.82
CA PHE A 168 12.42 6.07 -21.99
C PHE A 168 11.40 6.77 -21.05
N THR A 169 10.94 6.03 -20.04
CA THR A 169 10.00 6.50 -19.01
C THR A 169 10.62 6.54 -17.62
N VAL A 170 9.88 7.04 -16.62
CA VAL A 170 10.27 6.98 -15.21
C VAL A 170 10.64 5.57 -14.76
N TRP A 171 10.06 4.54 -15.39
CA TRP A 171 10.29 3.13 -15.08
C TRP A 171 11.76 2.72 -15.23
N HIS A 172 12.48 3.29 -16.20
CA HIS A 172 13.90 3.00 -16.39
C HIS A 172 14.75 3.57 -15.25
N VAL A 173 14.43 4.81 -14.83
CA VAL A 173 15.09 5.47 -13.70
C VAL A 173 14.81 4.73 -12.40
N LEU A 174 13.55 4.36 -12.17
CA LEU A 174 13.11 3.60 -11.00
C LEU A 174 13.81 2.23 -10.94
N ALA A 175 13.84 1.47 -12.04
CA ALA A 175 14.51 0.18 -12.10
C ALA A 175 16.01 0.30 -11.81
N GLN A 176 16.68 1.30 -12.39
CA GLN A 176 18.10 1.56 -12.13
C GLN A 176 18.36 1.90 -10.66
N SER A 177 17.54 2.78 -10.06
CA SER A 177 17.65 3.15 -8.65
C SER A 177 17.43 1.96 -7.71
N LEU A 178 16.46 1.09 -8.04
CA LEU A 178 16.21 -0.13 -7.28
C LEU A 178 17.38 -1.12 -7.38
N VAL A 179 17.93 -1.35 -8.58
CA VAL A 179 19.10 -2.22 -8.76
C VAL A 179 20.29 -1.73 -7.94
N ASN A 180 20.55 -0.42 -7.95
CA ASN A 180 21.63 0.15 -7.13
C ASN A 180 21.34 -0.03 -5.64
N SER A 181 20.14 0.29 -5.20
CA SER A 181 19.74 0.24 -3.78
C SER A 181 19.70 -1.17 -3.20
N LEU A 182 19.43 -2.19 -4.02
CA LEU A 182 19.39 -3.60 -3.60
C LEU A 182 20.76 -4.30 -3.68
N ARG A 183 21.72 -3.74 -4.43
CA ARG A 183 23.09 -4.27 -4.52
C ARG A 183 23.96 -3.94 -3.31
N ASP A 184 23.63 -2.85 -2.61
CA ASP A 184 24.38 -2.37 -1.44
C ASP A 184 23.97 -3.08 -0.12
N LEU A 185 23.23 -4.18 -0.22
CA LEU A 185 22.71 -5.01 0.88
C LEU A 185 23.24 -6.45 0.79
#